data_AF-A0A9X7Z826-F1
#
_entry.id   AF-A0A9X7Z826-F1
#
_cell.length_a   1.000
_cell.length_b   1.000
_cell.length_c   1.000
_cell.angle_alpha   90.00
_cell.angle_beta   90.00
_cell.angle_gamma   90.00
#
_symmetry.space_group_name_H-M   'P 1'
#
loop_
_entity.id
_entity.type
_entity.pdbx_description
1 polymer ?
#
loop_
_entity_poly.entity_id
_entity_poly.type
_entity_poly.pdbx_seq_one_letter_code
_entity_poly.pdbx_strand_id
1 'polypeptide(L)' 'MTEDLPRDDREDKSDGSDERAAKPNDGCVTRGDVAPLFQAEAYLNGDAKQIRLSDHKGDWVVLFFYSSDFTFV' A
#
# COMPACT_ATOMS: atom_id res chain seq x y z
N MET A 1 -24.06 31.50 46.76
CA MET A 1 -23.97 30.28 45.93
C MET A 1 -24.21 30.67 44.48
N THR A 2 -23.14 30.91 43.73
CA THR A 2 -23.11 30.86 42.26
C THR A 2 -21.84 30.09 41.94
N GLU A 3 -21.99 29.02 41.19
CA GLU A 3 -21.03 27.93 41.06
C GLU A 3 -19.81 28.38 40.24
N ASP A 4 -18.62 28.17 40.80
CA ASP A 4 -17.33 28.29 40.11
C ASP A 4 -17.25 27.21 39.00
N LEU A 5 -17.34 27.62 37.74
CA LEU A 5 -17.08 26.75 36.59
C LEU A 5 -15.55 26.54 36.45
N PRO A 6 -15.06 25.29 36.40
CA PRO A 6 -13.65 25.02 36.22
C PRO A 6 -13.20 25.42 34.81
N ARG A 7 -12.05 26.11 34.73
CA ARG A 7 -11.39 26.52 33.49
C ARG A 7 -10.99 25.28 32.71
N ASP A 8 -11.43 25.24 31.45
CA ASP A 8 -11.13 24.23 30.45
C ASP A 8 -9.68 24.40 29.98
N ASP A 9 -8.75 23.78 30.71
CA ASP A 9 -7.36 23.67 30.30
C ASP A 9 -7.24 22.53 29.29
N ARG A 10 -7.38 22.92 28.01
CA ARG A 10 -6.98 22.15 26.83
C ARG A 10 -5.57 21.62 27.00
N GLU A 11 -5.43 20.30 27.03
CA GLU A 11 -4.27 19.59 26.49
C GLU A 11 -4.64 18.11 26.32
N ASP A 12 -4.80 17.65 25.08
CA ASP A 12 -3.87 16.63 24.62
C ASP A 12 -3.73 16.65 23.10
N LYS A 13 -2.50 16.42 22.68
CA LYS A 13 -1.96 16.55 21.33
C LYS A 13 -2.62 15.53 20.40
N SER A 14 -3.28 16.02 19.36
CA SER A 14 -3.47 15.21 18.15
C SER A 14 -2.15 15.20 17.38
N ASP A 15 -1.23 14.32 17.76
CA ASP A 15 -0.16 13.89 16.88
C ASP A 15 -0.84 13.26 15.67
N GLY A 16 -0.84 14.00 14.56
CA GLY A 16 -1.21 13.52 13.25
C GLY A 16 -0.22 12.45 12.82
N SER A 17 -0.42 11.23 13.29
CA SER A 17 0.04 10.05 12.57
C SER A 17 -0.75 10.05 11.26
N ASP A 18 -0.06 10.46 10.20
CA ASP A 18 -0.47 10.39 8.81
C ASP A 18 -0.67 8.92 8.43
N GLU A 19 -1.75 8.34 8.94
CA GLU A 19 -2.24 7.03 8.57
C GLU A 19 -3.30 7.26 7.50
N ARG A 20 -2.85 7.74 6.33
CA ARG A 20 -3.49 7.37 5.06
C ARG A 20 -3.28 5.87 4.83
N ALA A 21 -3.82 5.06 5.73
CA ALA A 21 -4.25 3.72 5.41
C ALA A 21 -5.35 3.89 4.37
N ALA A 22 -4.94 3.93 3.11
CA ALA A 22 -5.83 3.78 1.97
C ALA A 22 -6.65 2.52 2.26
N LYS A 23 -7.92 2.72 2.63
CA LYS A 23 -8.90 1.65 2.67
C LYS A 23 -8.73 0.91 1.34
N PRO A 24 -8.53 -0.42 1.31
CA PRO A 24 -8.59 -1.12 0.04
C PRO A 24 -10.00 -0.86 -0.46
N ASN A 25 -10.10 -0.07 -1.53
CA ASN A 25 -11.37 0.15 -2.16
C ASN A 25 -11.76 -1.24 -2.66
N ASP A 26 -12.86 -1.80 -2.16
CA ASP A 26 -13.48 -3.01 -2.71
C ASP A 26 -14.08 -2.75 -4.12
N GLY A 27 -13.54 -1.74 -4.83
CA GLY A 27 -13.96 -1.20 -6.09
C GLY A 27 -12.85 -1.35 -7.09
N CYS A 28 -13.23 -1.84 -8.27
CA CYS A 28 -12.40 -2.09 -9.43
C CYS A 28 -11.20 -1.13 -9.59
N VAL A 29 -10.01 -1.68 -9.82
CA VAL A 29 -8.83 -0.92 -10.22
C VAL A 29 -9.12 -0.26 -11.57
N THR A 30 -8.95 1.06 -11.66
CA THR A 30 -9.13 1.83 -12.89
C THR A 30 -7.78 2.27 -13.48
N ARG A 31 -7.75 2.65 -14.76
CA ARG A 31 -6.50 3.01 -15.48
C ARG A 31 -5.73 4.19 -14.86
N GLY A 32 -6.39 5.03 -14.06
CA GLY A 32 -5.78 6.22 -13.44
C GLY A 32 -5.25 5.98 -12.02
N ASP A 33 -5.55 4.83 -11.43
CA ASP A 33 -5.15 4.53 -10.06
C ASP A 33 -3.67 4.17 -10.00
N VAL A 34 -3.06 4.43 -8.84
CA VAL A 34 -1.71 3.96 -8.57
C VAL A 34 -1.74 2.43 -8.56
N ALA A 35 -0.82 1.81 -9.30
CA ALA A 35 -0.72 0.36 -9.36
C ALA A 35 -0.56 -0.22 -7.94
N PRO A 36 -1.32 -1.28 -7.59
CA PRO A 36 -1.20 -1.93 -6.28
C PRO A 36 0.22 -2.39 -6.01
N LEU A 37 0.77 -2.01 -4.85
CA LEU A 37 2.10 -2.45 -4.44
C LEU A 37 2.05 -3.95 -4.15
N PHE A 38 3.01 -4.68 -4.73
CA PHE A 38 3.23 -6.08 -4.42
C PHE A 38 4.71 -6.35 -4.17
N GLN A 39 4.95 -7.41 -3.42
CA GLN A 39 6.26 -7.99 -3.17
C GLN A 39 6.15 -9.49 -3.38
N ALA A 40 7.03 -10.05 -4.21
CA ALA A 40 7.04 -11.47 -4.52
C ALA A 40 8.47 -11.97 -4.69
N GLU A 41 8.68 -13.26 -4.42
CA GLU A 41 9.92 -13.93 -4.76
C GLU A 41 9.89 -14.27 -6.26
N ALA A 42 10.95 -13.91 -6.97
CA ALA A 42 11.08 -14.14 -8.40
C ALA A 42 12.42 -14.81 -8.69
N TYR A 43 12.43 -15.69 -9.69
CA TYR A 43 13.65 -16.33 -10.14
C TYR A 43 14.31 -15.47 -11.23
N LEU A 44 15.50 -14.93 -10.94
CA LEU A 44 16.24 -14.06 -11.85
C LEU A 44 17.70 -14.49 -11.95
N ASN A 45 18.13 -14.84 -13.17
CA ASN A 45 19.51 -15.22 -13.49
C ASN A 45 20.06 -16.40 -12.65
N GLY A 46 19.21 -17.35 -12.27
CA GLY A 46 19.64 -18.53 -11.49
C GLY A 46 19.41 -18.42 -9.99
N ASP A 47 19.00 -17.25 -9.50
CA ASP A 47 18.81 -17.00 -8.07
C ASP A 47 17.36 -16.59 -7.77
N ALA A 48 16.89 -16.97 -6.59
CA ALA A 48 15.66 -16.41 -6.04
C ALA A 48 15.93 -15.01 -5.47
N LYS A 49 15.19 -14.01 -5.92
CA LYS A 49 15.32 -12.61 -5.50
C LYS A 49 13.97 -12.06 -5.09
N GLN A 50 13.98 -11.25 -4.04
CA GLN A 50 12.81 -10.50 -3.65
C GLN A 50 12.64 -9.30 -4.58
N ILE A 51 11.53 -9.25 -5.32
CA ILE A 51 11.16 -8.11 -6.16
C ILE A 51 10.02 -7.32 -5.52
N ARG A 52 10.03 -5.99 -5.72
CA ARG A 52 8.97 -5.08 -5.28
C ARG A 52 8.63 -4.13 -6.42
N LEU A 53 7.34 -3.88 -6.62
CA LEU A 53 6.90 -2.93 -7.65
C LEU A 53 7.46 -1.52 -7.41
N SER A 54 7.67 -1.14 -6.15
CA SER A 54 8.25 0.15 -5.76
C SER A 54 9.65 0.40 -6.32
N ASP A 55 10.42 -0.65 -6.57
CA ASP A 55 11.83 -0.55 -6.95
C ASP A 55 11.97 -0.18 -8.44
N HIS A 56 10.92 -0.36 -9.23
CA HIS A 56 10.84 -0.02 -10.66
C HIS A 56 10.15 1.33 -10.92
N LYS A 57 10.11 2.22 -9.94
CA LYS A 57 9.57 3.58 -10.12
C LYS A 57 10.43 4.38 -11.11
N GLY A 58 9.80 4.84 -12.19
CA GLY A 58 10.47 5.62 -13.25
C GLY A 58 10.66 4.85 -14.54
N ASP A 59 10.57 3.52 -14.49
CA ASP A 59 10.62 2.65 -15.66
C ASP A 59 9.21 2.24 -16.09
N TRP A 60 9.07 1.90 -17.38
CA TRP A 60 7.86 1.26 -17.88
C TRP A 60 7.88 -0.22 -17.50
N VAL A 61 6.87 -0.65 -16.75
CA VAL A 61 6.72 -2.02 -16.27
C VAL A 61 5.50 -2.67 -16.92
N VAL A 62 5.68 -3.88 -17.44
CA VAL A 62 4.59 -4.73 -17.92
C VAL A 62 4.46 -5.91 -16.96
N LEU A 63 3.32 -6.00 -16.28
CA LEU A 63 2.97 -7.12 -15.40
C LEU A 63 1.93 -8.00 -16.10
N PHE A 64 2.22 -9.30 -16.24
CA PHE A 64 1.31 -10.28 -16.81
C PHE A 64 1.06 -11.41 -15.82
N PHE A 65 -0.17 -11.91 -15.76
CA PHE A 65 -0.54 -13.07 -14.98
C PHE A 65 -0.86 -14.23 -15.91
N TYR A 66 -0.39 -15.42 -15.55
CA TYR A 66 -0.70 -16.67 -16.23
C TYR A 66 -1.27 -17.66 -15.22
N SER A 67 -1.99 -18.68 -15.68
CA SER A 67 -2.81 -19.52 -14.80
C SER A 67 -2.03 -20.57 -14.01
N SER A 68 -1.11 -21.30 -14.65
CA SER A 68 -0.32 -22.36 -14.01
C SER A 68 0.97 -22.65 -14.77
N ASP A 69 1.98 -23.11 -14.03
CA ASP A 69 3.22 -23.66 -14.59
C ASP A 69 2.99 -25.06 -15.20
N PHE A 70 3.75 -25.39 -16.25
CA PHE A 70 3.78 -26.68 -16.95
C PHE A 70 2.44 -27.21 -17.49
N THR A 71 2.02 -26.66 -18.63
CA THR A 71 1.02 -27.30 -19.48
C THR A 71 1.67 -28.44 -20.27
N PHE A 72 1.00 -29.58 -20.39
CA PHE A 72 1.53 -30.72 -21.14
C PHE A 72 1.77 -30.37 -22.62
N VAL A 73 2.99 -30.62 -23.08
CA VAL A 73 3.42 -30.61 -24.49
C VAL A 73 3.93 -31.98 -24.88
#